data_AF-A0A3M9LQ84-F1
#
_entry.id   AF-A0A3M9LQ84-F1
#
_cell.length_a   1.000
_cell.length_b   1.000
_cell.length_c   1.000
_cell.angle_alpha   90.00
_cell.angle_beta   90.00
_cell.angle_gamma   90.00
#
_symmetry.space_group_name_H-M   'P 1'
#
loop_
_entity.id
_entity.type
_entity.pdbx_description
1 polymer ?
#
loop_
_entity_poly.entity_id
_entity_poly.type
_entity_poly.pdbx_seq_one_letter_code
_entity_poly.pdbx_strand_id
1 'polypeptide(L)'
;MAQFEEKAELEKVINKSPAIVFLCKTELDWPVEFVSDNVVKLGYTVDDFESGSIKYADIVHPQDLNYVRSEVLRNSEEGNTEYT
;
A
#
# COMPACT_ATOMS: atom_id res chain seq x y z
N MET A 1 0.24 -23.96 13.56
CA MET A 1 1.38 -23.31 14.23
C MET A 1 2.36 -22.74 13.20
N ALA A 2 2.89 -23.55 12.26
CA ALA A 2 3.82 -23.08 11.22
C ALA A 2 3.35 -21.86 10.41
N GLN A 3 2.07 -21.80 10.00
CA GLN A 3 1.55 -20.68 9.19
C GLN A 3 1.58 -19.32 9.93
N PHE A 4 1.45 -19.33 11.26
CA PHE A 4 1.48 -18.12 12.08
C PHE A 4 2.93 -17.64 12.32
N GLU A 5 3.86 -18.58 12.40
CA GLU A 5 5.29 -18.32 12.58
C GLU A 5 5.92 -17.72 11.31
N GLU A 6 5.54 -18.23 10.14
CA GLU A 6 5.98 -17.69 8.84
C GLU A 6 5.49 -16.26 8.61
N LYS A 7 4.22 -15.97 8.93
CA LYS A 7 3.67 -14.61 8.87
C LYS A 7 4.45 -13.63 9.76
N ALA A 8 4.75 -14.03 11.00
CA ALA A 8 5.46 -13.19 11.96
C ALA A 8 6.91 -12.90 11.52
N GLU A 9 7.59 -13.86 10.89
CA GLU A 9 8.94 -13.63 10.34
C GLU A 9 8.91 -12.67 9.14
N LEU A 10 7.92 -12.79 8.25
CA LEU A 10 7.73 -11.85 7.14
C LEU A 10 7.47 -10.43 7.63
N GLU A 11 6.57 -10.26 8.61
CA GLU A 11 6.30 -8.95 9.23
C GLU A 11 7.56 -8.33 9.83
N LYS A 12 8.40 -9.11 10.51
CA LYS A 12 9.68 -8.62 11.05
C LYS A 12 10.62 -8.16 9.95
N VAL A 13 10.71 -8.88 8.83
CA VAL A 13 11.57 -8.52 7.70
C VAL A 13 11.08 -7.23 7.06
N ILE A 14 9.77 -7.13 6.78
CA ILE A 14 9.16 -5.93 6.20
C ILE A 14 9.38 -4.72 7.13
N ASN A 15 9.09 -4.86 8.43
CA ASN A 15 9.20 -3.74 9.37
C ASN A 15 10.65 -3.24 9.56
N LYS A 16 11.65 -4.12 9.37
CA LYS A 16 13.08 -3.74 9.35
C LYS A 16 13.55 -3.17 8.00
N SER A 17 12.82 -3.42 6.91
CA SER A 17 13.11 -2.89 5.57
C SER A 17 12.71 -1.41 5.43
N PRO A 18 13.33 -0.66 4.49
CA PRO A 18 12.81 0.64 4.05
C PRO A 18 11.52 0.53 3.23
N ALA A 19 11.20 -0.64 2.66
CA ALA A 19 9.99 -0.84 1.87
C ALA A 19 8.74 -0.89 2.77
N ILE A 20 7.68 -0.20 2.35
CA ILE A 20 6.36 -0.19 3.02
C ILE A 20 5.39 -0.92 2.10
N VAL A 21 4.59 -1.81 2.68
CA VAL A 21 3.61 -2.63 1.95
C VAL A 21 2.23 -2.05 2.18
N PHE A 22 1.50 -1.82 1.09
CA PHE A 22 0.09 -1.43 1.10
C PHE A 22 -0.73 -2.51 0.38
N LEU A 23 -1.86 -2.87 0.96
CA LEU A 23 -2.93 -3.60 0.30
C LEU A 23 -4.09 -2.62 0.12
N CYS A 24 -4.51 -2.39 -1.12
CA CYS A 24 -5.54 -1.40 -1.42
C CYS A 24 -6.71 -2.04 -2.17
N LYS A 25 -7.91 -1.49 -1.94
CA LYS A 25 -9.11 -1.85 -2.69
C LYS A 25 -9.03 -1.35 -4.12
N THR A 26 -9.64 -2.09 -5.04
CA THR A 26 -9.87 -1.67 -6.44
C THR A 26 -11.05 -0.69 -6.53
N GLU A 27 -10.97 0.39 -5.76
CA GLU A 27 -11.96 1.47 -5.68
C GLU A 27 -11.29 2.83 -5.96
N LEU A 28 -12.09 3.88 -6.13
CA LEU A 28 -11.58 5.23 -6.40
C LEU A 28 -10.57 5.68 -5.31
N ASP A 29 -9.39 6.10 -5.77
CA ASP A 29 -8.28 6.59 -4.95
C ASP A 29 -7.65 5.55 -4.01
N TRP A 30 -7.99 4.27 -4.21
CA TRP A 30 -7.40 3.11 -3.55
C TRP A 30 -7.42 3.21 -2.01
N PRO A 31 -8.61 3.05 -1.39
CA PRO A 31 -8.72 2.88 0.05
C PRO A 31 -7.82 1.73 0.52
N VAL A 32 -7.08 1.95 1.60
CA VAL A 32 -6.11 0.99 2.12
C VAL A 32 -6.83 0.00 3.06
N GLU A 33 -6.62 -1.30 2.84
CA GLU A 33 -7.14 -2.38 3.70
C GLU A 33 -6.11 -2.84 4.73
N PHE A 34 -4.83 -2.73 4.37
CA PHE A 34 -3.71 -3.06 5.24
C PHE A 34 -2.49 -2.24 4.86
N VAL A 35 -1.73 -1.83 5.86
CA VAL A 35 -0.42 -1.21 5.67
C VAL A 35 0.56 -1.76 6.71
N SER A 36 1.82 -1.96 6.33
CA SER A 36 2.85 -2.40 7.28
C SER A 36 3.17 -1.34 8.34
N ASP A 37 3.48 -1.77 9.57
CA ASP A 37 3.71 -0.88 10.72
C ASP A 37 4.81 0.16 10.49
N ASN A 38 5.78 -0.13 9.62
CA ASN A 38 6.85 0.79 9.27
C ASN A 38 6.40 2.02 8.45
N VAL A 39 5.09 2.16 8.14
CA VAL A 39 4.51 3.39 7.57
C VAL A 39 4.73 4.62 8.44
N VAL A 40 4.97 4.44 9.75
CA VAL A 40 5.37 5.51 10.68
C VAL A 40 6.62 6.27 10.23
N LYS A 41 7.46 5.67 9.39
CA LYS A 41 8.62 6.34 8.77
C LYS A 41 8.21 7.47 7.82
N LEU A 42 6.99 7.43 7.28
CA LEU A 42 6.39 8.49 6.47
C LEU A 42 5.63 9.53 7.31
N GLY A 43 5.55 9.36 8.64
CA GLY A 43 4.85 10.27 9.53
C GLY A 43 3.37 9.98 9.74
N TYR A 44 2.87 8.83 9.26
CA TYR A 44 1.49 8.38 9.42
C TYR A 44 1.38 7.21 10.40
N THR A 45 0.20 7.00 10.96
CA THR A 45 -0.14 5.81 11.73
C THR A 45 -0.79 4.76 10.83
N VAL A 46 -0.81 3.49 11.28
CA VAL A 46 -1.57 2.42 10.60
C VAL A 46 -3.07 2.75 10.57
N ASP A 47 -3.59 3.29 11.68
CA ASP A 47 -5.00 3.64 11.84
C ASP A 47 -5.45 4.73 10.86
N ASP A 48 -4.58 5.68 10.51
CA ASP A 48 -4.90 6.71 9.50
C ASP A 48 -5.37 6.07 8.18
N PHE A 49 -4.76 4.94 7.79
CA PHE A 49 -5.08 4.22 6.57
C PHE A 49 -6.22 3.21 6.77
N GLU A 50 -6.13 2.34 7.78
CA GLU A 50 -7.12 1.27 7.99
C GLU A 50 -8.49 1.80 8.43
N SER A 51 -8.56 2.99 9.05
CA SER A 51 -9.82 3.69 9.30
C SER A 51 -10.45 4.31 8.05
N GLY A 52 -9.67 4.44 6.97
CA GLY A 52 -10.07 5.15 5.75
C GLY A 52 -9.96 6.67 5.85
N SER A 53 -9.32 7.21 6.89
CA SER A 53 -9.07 8.66 7.04
C SER A 53 -8.11 9.17 5.95
N ILE A 54 -7.19 8.32 5.50
CA ILE A 54 -6.24 8.57 4.43
C ILE A 54 -6.34 7.42 3.42
N LYS A 55 -6.44 7.74 2.14
CA LYS A 55 -6.32 6.78 1.03
C LYS A 55 -4.91 6.81 0.45
N TYR A 56 -4.56 5.80 -0.35
CA TYR A 56 -3.23 5.78 -0.97
C TYR A 56 -2.98 6.99 -1.88
N ALA A 57 -4.00 7.46 -2.61
CA ALA A 57 -3.88 8.64 -3.46
C ALA A 57 -3.49 9.92 -2.69
N ASP A 58 -3.84 10.03 -1.41
CA ASP A 58 -3.59 11.23 -0.60
C ASP A 58 -2.11 11.41 -0.25
N ILE A 59 -1.32 10.32 -0.30
CA ILE A 59 0.13 10.35 -0.06
C ILE A 59 0.94 10.41 -1.36
N VAL A 60 0.30 10.27 -2.51
CA VAL A 60 0.94 10.45 -3.81
C VAL A 60 1.16 11.95 -4.04
N HIS A 61 2.35 12.32 -4.52
CA HIS A 61 2.65 13.71 -4.80
C HIS A 61 1.65 14.28 -5.84
N PRO A 62 1.11 15.51 -5.66
CA PRO A 62 0.03 16.02 -6.50
C PRO A 62 0.35 16.10 -8.00
N GLN A 63 1.62 16.30 -8.35
CA GLN A 63 2.07 16.34 -9.75
C GLN A 63 2.04 14.95 -10.40
N ASP A 64 2.14 13.88 -9.61
CA ASP A 64 2.22 12.50 -10.08
C ASP A 64 0.87 11.78 -10.02
N LEU A 65 -0.08 12.31 -9.24
CA LEU A 65 -1.37 11.65 -9.00
C LEU A 65 -2.15 11.31 -10.28
N ASN A 66 -2.15 12.19 -11.28
CA ASN A 66 -2.82 11.93 -12.55
C ASN A 66 -2.12 10.84 -13.37
N TYR A 67 -0.79 10.79 -13.30
CA TYR A 67 -0.01 9.74 -13.94
C TYR A 67 -0.30 8.39 -13.30
N VAL A 68 -0.25 8.30 -11.97
CA VAL A 68 -0.54 7.08 -11.21
C VAL A 68 -1.95 6.57 -11.47
N ARG A 69 -2.97 7.45 -11.48
CA ARG A 69 -4.36 7.06 -11.83
C ARG A 69 -4.45 6.43 -13.22
N SER A 70 -3.76 7.02 -14.19
CA SER A 70 -3.76 6.55 -15.57
C SER A 70 -3.06 5.19 -15.69
N GLU A 71 -1.93 5.02 -14.99
CA GLU A 71 -1.16 3.78 -14.98
C GLU A 71 -1.92 2.63 -14.33
N VAL A 72 -2.51 2.86 -13.15
CA VAL A 72 -3.29 1.82 -12.45
C VAL A 72 -4.51 1.40 -13.27
N LEU A 73 -5.21 2.35 -13.90
CA LEU A 73 -6.34 2.04 -14.78
C LEU A 73 -5.89 1.17 -15.95
N ARG A 74 -4.84 1.58 -16.67
CA ARG A 74 -4.28 0.84 -17.80
C ARG A 74 -3.89 -0.58 -17.40
N ASN A 75 -3.15 -0.74 -16.30
CA ASN A 75 -2.68 -2.06 -15.87
C ASN A 75 -3.81 -2.97 -15.40
N SER A 76 -4.86 -2.40 -14.78
CA SER A 76 -6.06 -3.14 -14.36
C SER A 76 -6.87 -3.66 -15.56
N GLU A 77 -6.91 -2.92 -16.67
CA GLU A 77 -7.59 -3.30 -17.91
C GLU A 77 -6.77 -4.29 -18.76
N GLU A 78 -5.44 -4.12 -18.79
CA GLU A 78 -4.53 -4.95 -19.59
C GLU A 78 -4.17 -6.29 -18.91
N GLY A 79 -4.54 -6.48 -17.64
CA GLY A 79 -4.18 -7.68 -16.86
C GLY A 79 -2.66 -7.81 -16.65
N ASN A 80 -1.93 -6.70 -16.74
CA ASN A 80 -0.48 -6.68 -16.59
C ASN A 80 -0.09 -7.04 -15.15
N THR A 81 0.77 -8.06 -15.02
CA THR A 81 1.28 -8.54 -13.73
C THR A 81 2.63 -7.95 -13.36
N GLU A 82 3.24 -7.17 -14.26
CA GLU A 82 4.53 -6.51 -14.03
C GLU A 82 4.34 -5.02 -13.79
N TYR A 83 4.81 -4.57 -12.63
CA TYR A 83 4.94 -3.17 -12.25
C TYR A 83 6.45 -2.93 -12.08
N THR A 84 7.09 -2.32 -13.07
CA THR A 84 8.55 -2.03 -13.07
C THR A 84 8.77 -0.54 -12.99
#